data_AF-A0A6A6HNY1-F1
#
_entry.id   AF-A0A6A6HNY1-F1
#
_cell.length_a   1.000
_cell.length_b   1.000
_cell.length_c   1.000
_cell.angle_alpha   90.00
_cell.angle_beta   90.00
_cell.angle_gamma   90.00
#
_symmetry.space_group_name_H-M   'P 1'
#
loop_
_entity.id
_entity.type
_entity.pdbx_description
1 polymer ?
#
loop_
_entity_poly.entity_id
_entity_poly.type
_entity_poly.pdbx_seq_one_letter_code
_entity_poly.pdbx_strand_id
1 'polypeptide(L)'
;MKLKNPEWKEDAMDRLVTDEGKKERLKSLIRSYTDGRIKGGDIIRNKGRGLTIVLYGPSGLGKTLTAECLAEHAKTPLIPLSVGQFGVG
;
A
#
# COMPACT_ATOMS: atom_id res chain seq x y z
N MET A 1 18.84 4.09 16.30
CA MET A 1 17.42 4.46 16.09
C MET A 1 16.56 3.35 16.67
N LYS A 2 15.86 3.56 17.80
CA LYS A 2 14.93 2.54 18.35
C LYS A 2 13.60 2.67 17.61
N LEU A 3 13.23 1.63 16.85
CA LEU A 3 11.91 1.55 16.23
C LEU A 3 10.89 1.28 17.34
N LYS A 4 9.94 2.20 17.53
CA LYS A 4 8.76 1.96 18.36
C LYS A 4 7.71 1.22 17.53
N ASN A 5 6.86 0.43 18.17
CA ASN A 5 5.70 -0.13 17.49
C ASN A 5 4.81 1.03 17.02
N PRO A 6 4.41 1.05 15.73
CA PRO A 6 3.51 2.07 15.22
C PRO A 6 2.12 1.93 15.86
N GLU A 7 1.48 3.06 16.16
CA GLU A 7 0.07 3.13 16.52
C GLU A 7 -0.74 3.21 15.23
N TRP A 8 -1.51 2.16 14.93
CA TRP A 8 -2.28 2.08 13.70
C TRP A 8 -3.62 2.83 13.79
N LYS A 9 -4.00 3.54 12.72
CA LYS A 9 -5.29 4.20 12.56
C LYS A 9 -6.31 3.25 11.92
N GLU A 10 -7.05 2.53 12.76
CA GLU A 10 -8.04 1.52 12.32
C GLU A 10 -9.13 2.10 11.38
N ASP A 11 -9.47 3.38 11.52
CA ASP A 11 -10.51 4.07 10.73
C ASP A 11 -9.96 4.82 9.50
N ALA A 12 -8.67 4.66 9.17
CA ALA A 12 -8.03 5.42 8.08
C ALA A 12 -8.69 5.19 6.72
N MET A 13 -9.04 3.94 6.39
CA MET A 13 -9.73 3.62 5.13
C MET A 13 -11.17 4.13 5.08
N ASP A 14 -11.84 4.24 6.24
CA ASP A 14 -13.22 4.72 6.31
C ASP A 14 -13.27 6.23 6.03
N ARG A 15 -12.26 6.97 6.50
CA ARG A 15 -12.09 8.42 6.26
C ARG A 15 -11.67 8.77 4.84
N LEU A 16 -11.20 7.80 4.05
CA LEU A 16 -10.81 8.05 2.66
C LEU A 16 -12.05 8.38 1.83
N VAL A 17 -12.13 9.57 1.24
CA VAL A 17 -13.27 9.97 0.41
C VAL A 17 -13.08 9.41 -1.00
N THR A 18 -13.66 8.25 -1.27
CA THR A 18 -13.70 7.60 -2.59
C THR A 18 -14.89 6.64 -2.64
N ASP A 19 -15.21 6.07 -3.81
CA ASP A 19 -16.32 5.11 -3.88
C ASP A 19 -16.00 3.81 -3.12
N GLU A 20 -17.02 3.27 -2.45
CA GLU A 20 -16.87 2.05 -1.64
C GLU A 20 -16.39 0.85 -2.47
N GLY A 21 -16.78 0.77 -3.74
CA GLY A 21 -16.31 -0.27 -4.65
C GLY A 21 -14.80 -0.22 -4.91
N LYS A 22 -14.19 0.98 -4.95
CA LYS A 22 -12.73 1.14 -4.99
C LYS A 22 -12.09 0.80 -3.67
N LYS A 23 -12.66 1.24 -2.53
CA LYS A 23 -12.13 0.88 -1.20
C LYS A 23 -12.05 -0.62 -1.04
N GLU A 24 -13.12 -1.34 -1.34
CA GLU A 24 -13.13 -2.80 -1.18
C GLU A 24 -12.18 -3.53 -2.13
N ARG A 25 -12.00 -3.03 -3.35
CA ARG A 25 -10.95 -3.55 -4.24
C ARG A 25 -9.55 -3.36 -3.66
N LEU A 26 -9.24 -2.18 -3.13
CA LEU A 26 -7.94 -1.91 -2.54
C LEU A 26 -7.70 -2.77 -1.28
N LYS A 27 -8.69 -2.87 -0.39
CA LYS A 27 -8.65 -3.75 0.80
C LYS A 27 -8.43 -5.21 0.40
N SER A 28 -9.14 -5.70 -0.62
CA SER A 28 -8.99 -7.07 -1.11
C SER A 28 -7.60 -7.35 -1.69
N LEU A 29 -7.06 -6.41 -2.49
CA LEU A 29 -5.72 -6.52 -3.06
C LEU A 29 -4.63 -6.58 -1.97
N ILE A 30 -4.67 -5.62 -1.04
CA ILE A 30 -3.65 -5.56 0.01
C ILE A 30 -3.73 -6.78 0.94
N ARG A 31 -4.94 -7.23 1.29
CA ARG A 31 -5.14 -8.47 2.07
C ARG A 31 -4.61 -9.69 1.35
N SER A 32 -4.85 -9.81 0.05
CA SER A 32 -4.35 -10.95 -0.74
C SER A 32 -2.82 -10.98 -0.77
N TYR A 33 -2.18 -9.81 -0.81
CA TYR A 33 -0.73 -9.67 -0.72
C TYR A 33 -0.19 -10.02 0.68
N THR A 34 -0.75 -9.42 1.74
CA THR A 34 -0.27 -9.65 3.12
C THR A 34 -0.53 -11.07 3.62
N ASP A 35 -1.63 -11.69 3.19
CA ASP A 35 -1.96 -13.08 3.54
C ASP A 35 -1.14 -14.09 2.71
N GLY A 36 -0.23 -13.64 1.83
CA GLY A 36 0.59 -14.50 0.97
C GLY A 36 -0.20 -15.30 -0.06
N ARG A 37 -1.44 -14.87 -0.37
CA ARG A 37 -2.33 -15.57 -1.32
C ARG A 37 -1.97 -15.34 -2.78
N ILE A 38 -1.13 -14.34 -3.07
CA ILE A 38 -0.57 -14.13 -4.41
C ILE A 38 0.43 -15.26 -4.69
N LYS A 39 -0.07 -16.32 -5.34
CA LYS A 39 0.75 -17.46 -5.78
C LYS A 39 1.63 -17.03 -6.95
N GLY A 40 2.94 -17.19 -6.78
CA GLY A 40 3.93 -16.90 -7.82
C GLY A 40 4.67 -18.16 -8.27
N GLY A 41 4.84 -18.29 -9.59
CA GLY A 41 5.73 -19.13 -10.41
C GLY A 41 6.20 -20.51 -9.91
N ASP A 42 5.88 -21.55 -10.68
CA ASP A 42 6.37 -22.94 -10.54
C ASP A 42 7.87 -23.13 -10.87
N ILE A 43 8.50 -22.22 -11.62
CA ILE A 43 9.88 -22.37 -12.14
C ILE A 43 10.90 -21.50 -11.38
N ILE A 44 10.56 -20.24 -11.09
CA ILE A 44 11.42 -19.31 -10.34
C ILE A 44 10.72 -19.01 -9.03
N ARG A 45 11.27 -19.56 -7.95
CA ARG A 45 10.76 -19.38 -6.58
C ARG A 45 10.52 -17.90 -6.31
N ASN A 46 9.31 -17.56 -5.87
CA ASN A 46 8.85 -16.21 -5.51
C ASN A 46 8.61 -15.21 -6.66
N LYS A 47 8.86 -15.57 -7.93
CA LYS A 47 8.51 -14.70 -9.06
C LYS A 47 6.99 -14.56 -9.17
N GLY A 48 6.51 -13.32 -9.30
CA GLY A 48 5.07 -13.04 -9.44
C GLY A 48 4.29 -12.90 -8.13
N ARG A 49 4.97 -12.83 -6.97
CA ARG A 49 4.32 -12.61 -5.66
C ARG A 49 4.17 -11.12 -5.28
N GLY A 50 4.70 -10.21 -6.09
CA GLY A 50 4.65 -8.78 -5.83
C GLY A 50 3.28 -8.17 -6.12
N LEU A 51 2.96 -7.07 -5.44
CA LEU A 51 1.81 -6.23 -5.70
C LEU A 51 2.29 -4.80 -6.01
N THR A 52 1.92 -4.28 -7.18
CA THR A 52 2.18 -2.90 -7.57
C THR A 52 0.84 -2.20 -7.79
N ILE A 53 0.60 -1.10 -7.07
CA ILE A 53 -0.59 -0.26 -7.22
C ILE A 53 -0.14 1.10 -7.76
N VAL A 54 -0.72 1.52 -8.89
CA VAL A 54 -0.47 2.84 -9.47
C VAL A 54 -1.70 3.72 -9.23
N LEU A 55 -1.51 4.80 -8.46
CA LEU A 55 -2.55 5.79 -8.20
C LEU A 55 -2.31 7.00 -9.10
N TYR A 56 -3.28 7.31 -9.98
CA TYR A 56 -3.18 8.41 -10.95
C TYR A 56 -4.38 9.36 -10.86
N GLY A 57 -4.20 10.59 -11.34
CA GLY A 57 -5.24 11.63 -11.35
C GLY A 57 -4.70 13.02 -10.99
N PRO A 58 -5.53 14.07 -11.09
CA PRO A 58 -5.17 15.45 -10.73
C PRO A 58 -4.51 15.61 -9.35
N SER A 59 -3.72 16.68 -9.19
CA SER A 59 -3.14 17.02 -7.89
C SER A 59 -4.23 17.26 -6.84
N GLY A 60 -3.95 16.94 -5.57
CA GLY A 60 -4.89 17.14 -4.47
C GLY A 60 -5.97 16.07 -4.27
N LEU A 61 -6.09 15.06 -5.14
CA LEU A 61 -7.12 14.00 -5.00
C LEU A 61 -6.76 12.84 -4.05
N GLY A 62 -5.89 13.08 -3.07
CA GLY A 62 -5.61 12.06 -2.04
C GLY A 62 -4.85 10.81 -2.50
N LYS A 63 -4.03 10.90 -3.56
CA LYS A 63 -3.19 9.76 -4.02
C LYS A 63 -2.23 9.27 -2.92
N THR A 64 -1.45 10.19 -2.34
CA THR A 64 -0.54 9.87 -1.23
C THR A 64 -1.31 9.38 -0.02
N LEU A 65 -2.40 10.08 0.33
CA LEU A 65 -3.29 9.70 1.43
C LEU A 65 -3.85 8.27 1.25
N THR A 66 -4.18 7.86 0.03
CA THR A 66 -4.69 6.52 -0.25
C THR A 66 -3.63 5.46 0.08
N ALA A 67 -2.36 5.70 -0.23
CA ALA A 67 -1.27 4.79 0.11
C ALA A 67 -1.06 4.71 1.64
N GLU A 68 -1.15 5.85 2.33
CA GLU A 68 -1.08 5.93 3.80
C GLU A 68 -2.24 5.15 4.44
N CYS A 69 -3.49 5.39 4.03
CA CYS A 69 -4.67 4.67 4.51
C CYS A 69 -4.56 3.15 4.30
N LEU A 70 -4.01 2.71 3.15
CA LEU A 70 -3.78 1.30 2.89
C LEU A 70 -2.74 0.68 3.82
N ALA A 71 -1.65 1.40 4.10
CA ALA A 71 -0.61 0.96 5.02
C ALA A 71 -1.12 0.83 6.46
N GLU A 72 -1.92 1.81 6.91
CA GLU A 72 -2.61 1.79 8.20
C GLU A 72 -3.55 0.59 8.31
N HIS A 73 -4.40 0.39 7.29
CA HIS A 73 -5.34 -0.74 7.25
C HIS A 73 -4.64 -2.10 7.25
N ALA A 74 -3.54 -2.22 6.51
CA ALA A 74 -2.76 -3.45 6.41
C ALA A 74 -1.78 -3.64 7.58
N LYS A 75 -1.71 -2.68 8.51
CA LYS A 75 -0.76 -2.67 9.64
C LYS A 75 0.67 -2.94 9.18
N THR A 76 1.04 -2.32 8.07
CA THR A 76 2.31 -2.52 7.39
C THR A 76 3.06 -1.20 7.32
N PRO A 77 4.36 -1.14 7.71
CA PRO A 77 5.14 0.09 7.60
C PRO A 77 5.19 0.65 6.17
N LEU A 78 4.95 1.95 6.01
CA LEU A 78 5.06 2.67 4.74
C LEU A 78 6.38 3.45 4.69
N ILE A 79 7.16 3.24 3.63
CA ILE A 79 8.37 4.02 3.36
C ILE A 79 8.06 4.98 2.21
N PRO A 80 7.86 6.29 2.47
CA PRO A 80 7.68 7.26 1.40
C PRO A 80 9.02 7.48 0.68
N LEU A 81 9.00 7.33 -0.63
CA LEU A 81 10.18 7.49 -1.49
C LEU A 81 9.84 8.49 -2.61
N SER A 82 10.70 9.49 -2.78
CA SER A 82 10.67 10.45 -3.87
C SER A 82 11.89 10.26 -4.78
N VAL A 83 11.73 10.48 -6.08
CA VAL A 83 12.81 10.36 -7.07
C VAL A 83 14.01 11.24 -6.71
N GLY A 84 13.78 12.40 -6.09
CA GLY A 84 14.85 13.30 -5.63
C GLY A 84 15.68 12.78 -4.44
N GLN A 85 15.24 11.71 -3.77
CA GLN A 85 16.00 11.04 -2.70
C GLN A 85 16.97 9.99 -3.25
N PHE A 86 16.81 9.59 -4.52
CA PHE A 86 17.75 8.74 -5.23
C PHE A 86 18.74 9.64 -5.97
N GLY A 87 19.71 10.18 -5.23
CA GLY A 87 20.85 10.87 -5.83
C GLY A 87 21.71 9.88 -6.60
N VAL A 88 22.04 10.24 -7.85
CA VAL A 88 23.11 9.61 -8.63
C VAL A 88 24.42 9.98 -7.93
N GLY A 89 24.98 9.04 -7.17
CA GLY A 89 26.38 9.10 -6.78
C GLY A 89 27.26 8.82 -7.99
#